data_AF-A0A1V4D4D0-F1
#
_entry.id   AF-A0A1V4D4D0-F1
#
_cell.length_a   1.000
_cell.length_b   1.000
_cell.length_c   1.000
_cell.angle_alpha   90.00
_cell.angle_beta   90.00
_cell.angle_gamma   90.00
#
_symmetry.space_group_name_H-M   'P 1'
#
loop_
_entity.id
_entity.type
_entity.pdbx_description
1 polymer ?
#
loop_
_entity_poly.entity_id
_entity_poly.type
_entity_poly.pdbx_seq_one_letter_code
_entity_poly.pdbx_strand_id
1 'polypeptide(L)'
;MSALSGCGPVAAPDDPEGRDGRAVQHMLDQRAAAVRERDADAFLATVDRGSAGYLAEQRRVFRQMSAVPLRSWTYRLVRTGGFEPARVGGRGLAAQVELRYRLKGYDTAPVVSAQYLTLARRAGQWYVASDDGVVDGRRGTEQLWDQGTVDVVRGAHSLVLGVGQDRRVLRAVADTADRAVPVLDKVWPHEWAGRVVVEVPASLGRMAALLGASADGYRGIAAVTTGEVGGVGDATPADRVIVNPDAYQVLGDFGRRVVITHETAHVATRTATSASTPLWLSEGFADWVGYRTPGRTPRQIAPELADAVTAGHLPTALPRDDDFRFGSDPDRLSRAYEQGWLACRLIAGAWGEKKLVDFYRTVGRAHERSGAVESALRKVFGLSTGEFTARWRKYVAAELG
;
A
#
# COMPACT_ATOMS: atom_id res chain seq x y z
N MET A 1 24.48 36.91 -48.86
CA MET A 1 23.16 36.81 -48.20
C MET A 1 22.99 35.39 -47.70
N SER A 2 22.61 35.29 -46.42
CA SER A 2 22.55 34.09 -45.59
C SER A 2 21.57 33.02 -46.09
N ALA A 3 21.89 31.76 -45.81
CA ALA A 3 20.93 30.75 -45.36
C ALA A 3 21.68 29.61 -44.68
N LEU A 4 21.93 29.75 -43.37
CA LEU A 4 22.24 28.65 -42.48
C LEU A 4 20.92 27.90 -42.19
N SER A 5 20.67 26.80 -42.90
CA SER A 5 19.63 25.85 -42.51
C SER A 5 20.18 24.96 -41.39
N GLY A 6 19.90 25.35 -40.15
CA GLY A 6 20.15 24.50 -38.99
C GLY A 6 19.14 23.36 -38.95
N CYS A 7 19.60 22.14 -39.23
CA CYS A 7 18.90 20.93 -38.80
C CYS A 7 19.04 20.83 -37.28
N GLY A 8 18.08 21.40 -36.54
CA GLY A 8 17.90 21.04 -35.14
C GLY A 8 17.53 19.56 -35.03
N PRO A 9 17.93 18.86 -33.97
CA PRO A 9 17.54 17.46 -33.77
C PRO A 9 16.01 17.37 -33.76
N VAL A 10 15.47 16.54 -34.64
CA VAL A 10 14.05 16.18 -34.62
C VAL A 10 13.82 15.48 -33.28
N ALA A 11 13.06 16.12 -32.39
CA ALA A 11 12.65 15.50 -31.13
C ALA A 11 12.08 14.12 -31.45
N ALA A 12 12.57 13.09 -30.76
CA ALA A 12 12.10 11.73 -30.97
C ALA A 12 10.56 11.73 -30.87
N PRO A 13 9.86 10.94 -31.71
CA PRO A 13 8.39 10.83 -31.66
C PRO A 13 7.86 10.39 -30.29
N ASP A 14 8.75 10.03 -29.36
CA ASP A 14 8.50 9.50 -28.02
C ASP A 14 8.90 10.46 -26.86
N ASP A 15 9.07 11.76 -27.14
CA ASP A 15 9.43 12.75 -26.11
C ASP A 15 8.18 13.34 -25.40
N PRO A 16 7.98 13.12 -24.07
CA PRO A 16 6.88 13.72 -23.32
C PRO A 16 6.96 15.26 -23.29
N GLU A 17 8.14 15.85 -23.46
CA GLU A 17 8.32 17.29 -23.55
C GLU A 17 8.08 17.81 -24.98
N GLY A 18 7.98 16.93 -25.97
CA GLY A 18 7.72 17.25 -27.37
C GLY A 18 6.33 17.83 -27.63
N ARG A 19 6.07 18.23 -28.90
CA ARG A 19 4.78 18.85 -29.29
C ARG A 19 3.59 17.96 -28.93
N ASP A 20 3.66 16.68 -29.26
CA ASP A 20 2.56 15.74 -28.98
C ASP A 20 2.45 15.46 -27.48
N GLY A 21 3.57 15.26 -26.77
CA GLY A 21 3.58 15.05 -25.33
C GLY A 21 2.93 16.20 -24.54
N ARG A 22 3.24 17.46 -24.89
CA ARG A 22 2.58 18.65 -24.30
C ARG A 22 1.08 18.70 -24.58
N ALA A 23 0.66 18.33 -25.79
CA ALA A 23 -0.76 18.28 -26.15
C ALA A 23 -1.50 17.16 -25.39
N VAL A 24 -0.85 16.01 -25.18
CA VAL A 24 -1.38 14.91 -24.36
C VAL A 24 -1.48 15.34 -22.90
N GLN A 25 -0.43 15.96 -22.33
CA GLN A 25 -0.46 16.47 -20.96
C GLN A 25 -1.60 17.48 -20.77
N HIS A 26 -1.81 18.38 -21.73
CA HIS A 26 -2.93 19.33 -21.66
C HIS A 26 -4.31 18.64 -21.62
N MET A 27 -4.53 17.59 -22.43
CA MET A 27 -5.76 16.79 -22.36
C MET A 27 -5.90 16.10 -20.99
N LEU A 28 -4.80 15.55 -20.46
CA LEU A 28 -4.79 14.93 -19.13
C LEU A 28 -5.10 15.94 -18.02
N ASP A 29 -4.64 17.19 -18.14
CA ASP A 29 -4.95 18.27 -17.19
C ASP A 29 -6.43 18.64 -17.22
N GLN A 30 -7.04 18.73 -18.41
CA GLN A 30 -8.49 18.94 -18.58
C GLN A 30 -9.29 17.79 -17.95
N ARG A 31 -8.87 16.56 -18.21
CA ARG A 31 -9.46 15.35 -17.62
C ARG A 31 -9.40 15.39 -16.09
N ALA A 32 -8.26 15.79 -15.54
CA ALA A 32 -8.08 15.94 -14.10
C ALA A 32 -8.97 17.03 -13.50
N ALA A 33 -9.10 18.18 -14.17
CA ALA A 33 -10.00 19.26 -13.74
C ALA A 33 -11.45 18.78 -13.67
N ALA A 34 -11.92 18.09 -14.71
CA ALA A 34 -13.27 17.53 -14.77
C ALA A 34 -13.57 16.57 -13.60
N VAL A 35 -12.62 15.71 -13.20
CA VAL A 35 -12.78 14.84 -12.02
C VAL A 35 -12.90 15.65 -10.74
N ARG A 36 -12.05 16.66 -10.55
CA ARG A 36 -12.08 17.52 -9.34
C ARG A 36 -13.36 18.34 -9.23
N GLU A 37 -13.86 18.82 -10.37
CA GLU A 37 -15.08 19.64 -10.48
C GLU A 37 -16.35 18.79 -10.54
N ARG A 38 -16.21 17.46 -10.63
CA ARG A 38 -17.31 16.50 -10.78
C ARG A 38 -18.13 16.73 -12.06
N ASP A 39 -17.48 17.21 -13.11
CA ASP A 39 -18.05 17.44 -14.43
C ASP A 39 -17.89 16.19 -15.31
N ALA A 40 -18.96 15.42 -15.43
CA ALA A 40 -18.98 14.19 -16.22
C ALA A 40 -18.84 14.48 -17.73
N ASP A 41 -19.39 15.59 -18.23
CA ASP A 41 -19.38 15.90 -19.65
C ASP A 41 -17.99 16.37 -20.09
N ALA A 42 -17.33 17.20 -19.28
CA ALA A 42 -15.94 17.60 -19.52
C ALA A 42 -14.99 16.39 -19.43
N PHE A 43 -15.22 15.46 -18.50
CA PHE A 43 -14.41 14.24 -18.40
C PHE A 43 -14.56 13.36 -19.65
N LEU A 44 -15.80 13.13 -20.09
CA LEU A 44 -16.09 12.31 -21.27
C LEU A 44 -15.70 12.99 -22.58
N ALA A 45 -15.58 14.31 -22.60
CA ALA A 45 -15.00 15.04 -23.74
C ALA A 45 -13.52 14.69 -23.98
N THR A 46 -12.81 14.13 -22.99
CA THR A 46 -11.42 13.65 -23.15
C THR A 46 -11.31 12.22 -23.68
N VAL A 47 -12.43 11.54 -23.92
CA VAL A 47 -12.47 10.13 -24.34
C VAL A 47 -12.85 10.03 -25.82
N ASP A 48 -12.19 9.15 -26.58
CA ASP A 48 -12.44 9.02 -28.02
C ASP A 48 -13.86 8.48 -28.25
N ARG A 49 -14.68 9.25 -28.99
CA ARG A 49 -16.04 8.81 -29.36
C ARG A 49 -16.04 7.62 -30.31
N GLY A 50 -14.94 7.39 -31.03
CA GLY A 50 -14.73 6.19 -31.84
C GLY A 50 -14.61 4.90 -31.01
N SER A 51 -14.22 5.02 -29.74
CA SER A 51 -14.13 3.91 -28.79
C SER A 51 -15.40 3.81 -27.93
N ALA A 52 -16.55 3.52 -28.54
CA ALA A 52 -17.85 3.54 -27.86
C ALA A 52 -17.90 2.67 -26.58
N GLY A 53 -17.24 1.49 -26.58
CA GLY A 53 -17.13 0.62 -25.41
C GLY A 53 -16.38 1.30 -24.26
N TYR A 54 -15.19 1.85 -24.55
CA TYR A 54 -14.39 2.56 -23.57
C TYR A 54 -15.10 3.83 -23.06
N LEU A 55 -15.78 4.58 -23.93
CA LEU A 55 -16.60 5.72 -23.52
C LEU A 55 -17.69 5.32 -22.52
N ALA A 56 -18.38 4.20 -22.75
CA ALA A 56 -19.39 3.69 -21.83
C ALA A 56 -18.78 3.23 -20.49
N GLU A 57 -17.59 2.65 -20.53
CA GLU A 57 -16.81 2.28 -19.35
C GLU A 57 -16.38 3.49 -18.53
N GLN A 58 -15.77 4.49 -19.16
CA GLN A 58 -15.33 5.71 -18.49
C GLN A 58 -16.50 6.48 -17.87
N ARG A 59 -17.67 6.48 -18.52
CA ARG A 59 -18.92 7.03 -17.95
C ARG A 59 -19.33 6.29 -16.67
N ARG A 60 -19.16 4.97 -16.62
CA ARG A 60 -19.48 4.14 -15.45
C ARG A 60 -18.47 4.40 -14.32
N VAL A 61 -17.17 4.38 -14.62
CA VAL A 61 -16.10 4.67 -13.64
C VAL A 61 -16.28 6.04 -12.99
N PHE A 62 -16.59 7.08 -13.79
CA PHE A 62 -16.85 8.42 -13.27
C PHE A 62 -17.99 8.46 -12.24
N ARG A 63 -19.09 7.74 -12.50
CA ARG A 63 -20.19 7.63 -11.53
C ARG A 63 -19.78 6.83 -10.29
N GLN A 64 -19.02 5.75 -10.48
CA GLN A 64 -18.60 4.84 -9.40
C GLN A 64 -17.72 5.54 -8.36
N MET A 65 -16.86 6.49 -8.77
CA MET A 65 -16.02 7.27 -7.86
C MET A 65 -16.69 8.52 -7.28
N SER A 66 -17.95 8.82 -7.62
CA SER A 66 -18.59 10.10 -7.27
C SER A 66 -18.67 10.36 -5.76
N ALA A 67 -18.76 9.34 -4.90
CA ALA A 67 -18.79 9.54 -3.45
C ALA A 67 -17.39 9.76 -2.83
N VAL A 68 -16.30 9.47 -3.57
CA VAL A 68 -14.93 9.51 -3.06
C VAL A 68 -14.53 10.96 -2.75
N PRO A 69 -14.01 11.24 -1.53
CA PRO A 69 -13.73 12.60 -1.11
C PRO A 69 -12.36 13.08 -1.58
N LEU A 70 -12.24 13.42 -2.86
CA LEU A 70 -10.99 13.88 -3.46
C LEU A 70 -10.59 15.28 -2.94
N ARG A 71 -9.31 15.47 -2.63
CA ARG A 71 -8.65 16.75 -2.36
C ARG A 71 -7.84 17.22 -3.55
N SER A 72 -7.14 16.31 -4.22
CA SER A 72 -6.40 16.57 -5.43
C SER A 72 -6.50 15.36 -6.36
N TRP A 73 -6.43 15.65 -7.65
CA TRP A 73 -6.38 14.66 -8.72
C TRP A 73 -5.58 15.28 -9.87
N THR A 74 -4.52 14.61 -10.29
CA THR A 74 -3.61 15.08 -11.34
C THR A 74 -3.05 13.90 -12.10
N TYR A 75 -2.76 14.09 -13.37
CA TYR A 75 -2.06 13.12 -14.21
C TYR A 75 -0.72 13.70 -14.63
N ARG A 76 0.32 12.86 -14.69
CA ARG A 76 1.61 13.21 -15.30
C ARG A 76 1.92 12.23 -16.43
N LEU A 77 2.11 12.72 -17.64
CA LEU A 77 2.68 11.94 -18.72
C LEU A 77 4.14 11.62 -18.38
N VAL A 78 4.46 10.33 -18.26
CA VAL A 78 5.82 9.86 -17.94
C VAL A 78 6.61 9.64 -19.23
N ARG A 79 6.02 8.93 -20.19
CA ARG A 79 6.58 8.70 -21.52
C ARG A 79 5.49 8.36 -22.51
N THR A 80 5.79 8.52 -23.79
CA THR A 80 5.01 7.99 -24.90
C THR A 80 5.72 6.78 -25.51
N GLY A 81 4.99 5.88 -26.14
CA GLY A 81 5.49 4.58 -26.58
C GLY A 81 5.56 3.54 -25.45
N GLY A 82 6.44 2.55 -25.62
CA GLY A 82 6.71 1.50 -24.62
C GLY A 82 5.80 0.27 -24.68
N PHE A 83 4.69 0.33 -25.42
CA PHE A 83 3.86 -0.81 -25.80
C PHE A 83 3.16 -0.53 -27.13
N GLU A 84 2.66 -1.56 -27.79
CA GLU A 84 1.86 -1.40 -29.01
C GLU A 84 0.45 -0.89 -28.66
N PRO A 85 0.04 0.32 -29.11
CA PRO A 85 -1.28 0.84 -28.82
C PRO A 85 -2.37 0.02 -29.52
N ALA A 86 -3.55 -0.02 -28.92
CA ALA A 86 -4.73 -0.60 -29.55
C ALA A 86 -4.99 0.03 -30.93
N ARG A 87 -5.54 -0.75 -31.86
CA ARG A 87 -5.92 -0.25 -33.18
C ARG A 87 -7.03 0.79 -33.03
N VAL A 88 -6.71 2.04 -33.34
CA VAL A 88 -7.65 3.14 -33.44
C VAL A 88 -7.71 3.62 -34.89
N GLY A 89 -8.84 4.17 -35.32
CA GLY A 89 -8.88 4.86 -36.63
C GLY A 89 -7.87 6.00 -36.63
N GLY A 90 -7.07 6.18 -37.69
CA GLY A 90 -6.06 7.23 -37.76
C GLY A 90 -4.84 7.00 -36.86
N ARG A 91 -4.26 8.06 -36.29
CA ARG A 91 -3.02 7.97 -35.52
C ARG A 91 -3.29 7.58 -34.05
N GLY A 92 -2.70 6.46 -33.63
CA GLY A 92 -2.64 6.01 -32.24
C GLY A 92 -1.30 6.34 -31.58
N LEU A 93 -1.29 6.41 -30.24
CA LEU A 93 -0.08 6.59 -29.44
C LEU A 93 -0.23 5.84 -28.10
N ALA A 94 0.77 5.06 -27.72
CA ALA A 94 0.87 4.50 -26.38
C ALA A 94 1.40 5.56 -25.40
N ALA A 95 0.86 5.61 -24.18
CA ALA A 95 1.29 6.56 -23.17
C ALA A 95 1.34 5.91 -21.78
N GLN A 96 2.45 6.08 -21.08
CA GLN A 96 2.55 5.79 -19.65
C GLN A 96 2.24 7.06 -18.87
N VAL A 97 1.24 6.99 -18.00
CA VAL A 97 0.73 8.12 -17.22
C VAL A 97 0.76 7.76 -15.74
N GLU A 98 1.19 8.68 -14.89
CA GLU A 98 1.00 8.60 -13.44
C GLU A 98 -0.27 9.34 -13.04
N LEU A 99 -1.26 8.62 -12.53
CA LEU A 99 -2.34 9.19 -11.75
C LEU A 99 -1.84 9.48 -10.33
N ARG A 100 -2.08 10.70 -9.85
CA ARG A 100 -1.79 11.12 -8.49
C ARG A 100 -3.04 11.72 -7.84
N TYR A 101 -3.45 11.19 -6.70
CA TYR A 101 -4.61 11.71 -5.99
C TYR A 101 -4.43 11.73 -4.48
N ARG A 102 -5.22 12.56 -3.80
CA ARG A 102 -5.30 12.63 -2.34
C ARG A 102 -6.75 12.63 -1.90
N LEU A 103 -7.05 11.96 -0.81
CA LEU A 103 -8.32 12.00 -0.11
C LEU A 103 -8.33 13.12 0.93
N LYS A 104 -9.38 13.94 0.88
CA LYS A 104 -9.56 15.14 1.71
C LYS A 104 -9.60 14.78 3.19
N GLY A 105 -8.59 15.27 3.90
CA GLY A 105 -8.45 15.14 5.34
C GLY A 105 -7.78 13.86 5.80
N TYR A 106 -7.26 13.02 4.89
CA TYR A 106 -6.61 11.75 5.22
C TYR A 106 -5.20 11.67 4.65
N ASP A 107 -5.04 11.97 3.36
CA ASP A 107 -3.76 11.81 2.66
C ASP A 107 -2.87 13.04 2.81
N THR A 108 -1.69 12.88 3.41
CA THR A 108 -0.63 13.91 3.50
C THR A 108 0.28 13.88 2.25
N ALA A 109 0.50 12.69 1.67
CA ALA A 109 1.16 12.45 0.40
C ALA A 109 0.16 11.92 -0.65
N PRO A 110 0.40 12.05 -1.95
CA PRO A 110 -0.51 11.47 -2.94
C PRO A 110 -0.36 9.94 -3.00
N VAL A 111 -1.44 9.22 -3.27
CA VAL A 111 -1.34 7.91 -3.91
C VAL A 111 -0.81 8.14 -5.33
N VAL A 112 0.08 7.27 -5.79
CA VAL A 112 0.63 7.28 -7.15
C VAL A 112 0.31 5.95 -7.82
N SER A 113 -0.37 6.00 -8.96
CA SER A 113 -0.77 4.82 -9.74
C SER A 113 -0.32 4.96 -11.19
N ALA A 114 0.32 3.93 -11.73
CA ALA A 114 0.66 3.89 -13.14
C ALA A 114 -0.56 3.47 -13.99
N GLN A 115 -0.73 4.14 -15.12
CA GLN A 115 -1.73 3.85 -16.14
C GLN A 115 -1.03 3.74 -17.51
N TYR A 116 -1.47 2.80 -18.34
CA TYR A 116 -0.94 2.58 -19.68
C TYR A 116 -2.06 2.77 -20.69
N LEU A 117 -2.10 3.96 -21.29
CA LEU A 117 -3.22 4.44 -22.11
C LEU A 117 -2.91 4.33 -23.59
N THR A 118 -3.87 3.84 -24.37
CA THR A 118 -3.91 4.04 -25.82
C THR A 118 -4.62 5.36 -26.10
N LEU A 119 -3.94 6.27 -26.80
CA LEU A 119 -4.46 7.58 -27.20
C LEU A 119 -4.76 7.60 -28.69
N ALA A 120 -5.82 8.30 -29.08
CA ALA A 120 -6.22 8.48 -30.47
C ALA A 120 -6.21 9.96 -30.86
N ARG A 121 -5.68 10.28 -32.04
CA ARG A 121 -5.72 11.65 -32.58
C ARG A 121 -6.95 11.87 -33.46
N ARG A 122 -7.76 12.88 -33.15
CA ARG A 122 -8.94 13.31 -33.93
C ARG A 122 -8.88 14.81 -34.17
N ALA A 123 -8.98 15.24 -35.43
CA ALA A 123 -8.98 16.66 -35.79
C ALA A 123 -7.87 17.48 -35.10
N GLY A 124 -6.67 16.91 -34.98
CA GLY A 124 -5.52 17.56 -34.34
C GLY A 124 -5.42 17.42 -32.82
N GLN A 125 -6.46 16.96 -32.12
CA GLN A 125 -6.51 16.77 -30.66
C GLN A 125 -6.34 15.30 -30.25
N TRP A 126 -5.89 15.07 -29.03
CA TRP A 126 -5.72 13.74 -28.44
C TRP A 126 -6.88 13.38 -27.52
N TYR A 127 -7.25 12.11 -27.52
CA TYR A 127 -8.31 11.54 -26.70
C TYR A 127 -7.85 10.19 -26.14
N VAL A 128 -8.30 9.83 -24.95
CA VAL A 128 -8.07 8.48 -24.40
C VAL A 128 -9.01 7.50 -25.08
N ALA A 129 -8.47 6.44 -25.67
CA ALA A 129 -9.23 5.46 -26.44
C ALA A 129 -9.31 4.08 -25.78
N SER A 130 -8.34 3.74 -24.92
CA SER A 130 -8.26 2.50 -24.13
C SER A 130 -7.21 2.64 -23.03
N ASP A 131 -7.24 1.76 -22.02
CA ASP A 131 -6.23 1.59 -20.96
C ASP A 131 -5.68 0.14 -20.93
N ASP A 132 -5.59 -0.45 -22.11
CA ASP A 132 -5.22 -1.84 -22.35
C ASP A 132 -3.72 -2.14 -22.32
N GLY A 133 -2.88 -1.13 -22.13
CA GLY A 133 -1.44 -1.26 -22.21
C GLY A 133 -0.87 -2.23 -21.17
N VAL A 134 0.09 -3.03 -21.62
CA VAL A 134 0.88 -3.94 -20.78
C VAL A 134 2.35 -3.62 -20.98
N VAL A 135 3.05 -3.31 -19.90
CA VAL A 135 4.49 -2.99 -19.88
C VAL A 135 5.16 -3.91 -18.87
N ASP A 136 6.22 -4.60 -19.27
CA ASP A 136 6.95 -5.58 -18.43
C ASP A 136 6.02 -6.63 -17.78
N GLY A 137 5.02 -7.07 -18.54
CA GLY A 137 4.00 -8.02 -18.08
C GLY A 137 2.96 -7.45 -17.10
N ARG A 138 2.97 -6.13 -16.84
CA ARG A 138 2.07 -5.45 -15.90
C ARG A 138 1.08 -4.55 -16.62
N ARG A 139 -0.20 -4.64 -16.23
CA ARG A 139 -1.24 -3.64 -16.57
C ARG A 139 -1.18 -2.44 -15.62
N GLY A 140 -1.97 -1.41 -15.91
CA GLY A 140 -2.18 -0.31 -14.96
C GLY A 140 -2.75 -0.84 -13.64
N THR A 141 -2.49 -0.13 -12.54
CA THR A 141 -2.98 -0.53 -11.22
C THR A 141 -4.48 -0.25 -11.12
N GLU A 142 -5.28 -1.31 -11.00
CA GLU A 142 -6.74 -1.21 -10.79
C GLU A 142 -7.01 -0.44 -9.49
N GLN A 143 -7.94 0.51 -9.55
CA GLN A 143 -8.39 1.28 -8.40
C GLN A 143 -9.72 0.73 -7.90
N LEU A 144 -10.06 1.01 -6.64
CA LEU A 144 -11.30 0.50 -6.04
C LEU A 144 -12.55 0.88 -6.84
N TRP A 145 -12.62 2.10 -7.39
CA TRP A 145 -13.75 2.54 -8.22
C TRP A 145 -13.83 1.88 -9.60
N ASP A 146 -12.78 1.21 -10.07
CA ASP A 146 -12.84 0.43 -11.31
C ASP A 146 -13.63 -0.89 -11.08
N GLN A 147 -13.79 -1.30 -9.81
CA GLN A 147 -14.46 -2.53 -9.41
C GLN A 147 -15.97 -2.39 -9.23
N GLY A 148 -16.48 -1.17 -9.05
CA GLY A 148 -17.87 -0.94 -8.69
C GLY A 148 -18.12 0.42 -8.04
N THR A 149 -19.40 0.72 -7.75
CA THR A 149 -19.76 1.96 -7.05
C THR A 149 -19.18 1.96 -5.66
N VAL A 150 -18.42 3.01 -5.33
CA VAL A 150 -17.74 3.13 -4.04
C VAL A 150 -18.70 3.69 -2.99
N ASP A 151 -18.99 2.87 -1.98
CA ASP A 151 -19.64 3.30 -0.75
C ASP A 151 -18.62 3.89 0.21
N VAL A 152 -18.95 5.06 0.76
CA VAL A 152 -18.08 5.77 1.70
C VAL A 152 -18.69 5.78 3.09
N VAL A 153 -17.88 5.36 4.06
CA VAL A 153 -18.18 5.42 5.49
C VAL A 153 -17.08 6.21 6.18
N ARG A 154 -17.45 7.31 6.84
CA ARG A 154 -16.54 8.12 7.65
C ARG A 154 -16.66 7.71 9.12
N GLY A 155 -15.52 7.46 9.73
CA GLY A 155 -15.34 7.36 11.19
C GLY A 155 -14.75 8.65 11.77
N ALA A 156 -14.41 8.62 13.05
CA ALA A 156 -13.72 9.70 13.76
C ALA A 156 -12.28 9.87 13.24
N HIS A 157 -11.58 8.76 13.04
CA HIS A 157 -10.20 8.71 12.57
C HIS A 157 -10.05 7.96 11.24
N SER A 158 -11.09 7.26 10.79
CA SER A 158 -11.04 6.42 9.59
C SER A 158 -11.88 6.94 8.41
N LEU A 159 -11.47 6.53 7.21
CA LEU A 159 -12.28 6.57 5.99
C LEU A 159 -12.33 5.16 5.41
N VAL A 160 -13.51 4.55 5.38
CA VAL A 160 -13.71 3.25 4.76
C VAL A 160 -14.36 3.43 3.39
N LEU A 161 -13.70 2.92 2.36
CA LEU A 161 -14.18 2.86 0.99
C LEU A 161 -14.51 1.40 0.66
N GLY A 162 -15.74 1.10 0.30
CA GLY A 162 -16.17 -0.27 0.01
C GLY A 162 -16.81 -0.41 -1.36
N VAL A 163 -16.68 -1.58 -1.97
CA VAL A 163 -17.39 -1.94 -3.21
C VAL A 163 -18.08 -3.28 -3.03
N GLY A 164 -19.38 -3.33 -3.32
CA GLY A 164 -20.16 -4.57 -3.22
C GLY A 164 -20.31 -5.10 -1.79
N GLN A 165 -20.16 -4.23 -0.78
CA GLN A 165 -20.21 -4.57 0.64
C GLN A 165 -21.47 -4.00 1.29
N ASP A 166 -22.00 -4.69 2.31
CA ASP A 166 -23.06 -4.12 3.15
C ASP A 166 -22.49 -2.93 3.95
N ARG A 167 -23.22 -1.81 3.97
CA ARG A 167 -22.81 -0.61 4.70
C ARG A 167 -22.58 -0.84 6.19
N ARG A 168 -23.24 -1.83 6.81
CA ARG A 168 -23.02 -2.27 8.20
C ARG A 168 -21.64 -2.91 8.37
N VAL A 169 -21.17 -3.69 7.40
CA VAL A 169 -19.81 -4.26 7.41
C VAL A 169 -18.78 -3.12 7.33
N LEU A 170 -18.96 -2.18 6.40
CA LEU A 170 -18.08 -1.00 6.29
C LEU A 170 -18.06 -0.15 7.57
N ARG A 171 -19.20 -0.02 8.25
CA ARG A 171 -19.28 0.65 9.55
C ARG A 171 -18.51 -0.09 10.64
N ALA A 172 -18.64 -1.42 10.72
CA ALA A 172 -17.91 -2.23 11.70
C ALA A 172 -16.39 -2.17 11.49
N VAL A 173 -15.93 -2.11 10.23
CA VAL A 173 -14.52 -1.87 9.88
C VAL A 173 -14.10 -0.47 10.35
N ALA A 174 -14.90 0.58 10.07
CA ALA A 174 -14.61 1.94 10.51
C ALA A 174 -14.50 2.05 12.03
N ASP A 175 -15.44 1.45 12.77
CA ASP A 175 -15.42 1.46 14.24
C ASP A 175 -14.19 0.72 14.80
N THR A 176 -13.70 -0.30 14.10
CA THR A 176 -12.48 -1.02 14.47
C THR A 176 -11.24 -0.19 14.21
N ALA A 177 -11.16 0.45 13.04
CA ALA A 177 -10.08 1.37 12.68
C ALA A 177 -10.03 2.59 13.61
N ASP A 178 -11.17 3.16 13.97
CA ASP A 178 -11.27 4.28 14.91
C ASP A 178 -10.75 3.93 16.31
N ARG A 179 -10.85 2.67 16.73
CA ARG A 179 -10.26 2.19 17.99
C ARG A 179 -8.76 1.95 17.91
N ALA A 180 -8.22 1.65 16.72
CA ALA A 180 -6.79 1.40 16.53
C ALA A 180 -5.96 2.70 16.66
N VAL A 181 -6.46 3.81 16.11
CA VAL A 181 -5.71 5.08 16.07
C VAL A 181 -5.27 5.57 17.47
N PRO A 182 -6.14 5.64 18.49
CA PRO A 182 -5.72 6.04 19.84
C PRO A 182 -4.76 5.06 20.53
N VAL A 183 -4.69 3.79 20.08
CA VAL A 183 -3.65 2.87 20.56
C VAL A 183 -2.31 3.32 20.01
N LEU A 184 -2.22 3.64 18.73
CA LEU A 184 -0.97 4.11 18.11
C LEU A 184 -0.53 5.46 18.65
N ASP A 185 -1.44 6.41 18.88
CA ASP A 185 -1.09 7.73 19.43
C ASP A 185 -0.43 7.65 20.82
N LYS A 186 -0.72 6.60 21.60
CA LYS A 186 -0.09 6.38 22.92
C LYS A 186 1.31 5.79 22.80
N VAL A 187 1.55 5.00 21.77
CA VAL A 187 2.74 4.15 21.62
C VAL A 187 3.77 4.77 20.69
N TRP A 188 3.33 5.50 19.69
CA TRP A 188 4.15 6.14 18.68
C TRP A 188 4.15 7.65 18.91
N PRO A 189 5.14 8.21 19.65
CA PRO A 189 5.18 9.62 20.04
C PRO A 189 5.66 10.54 18.91
N HIS A 190 5.56 10.11 17.66
CA HIS A 190 6.06 10.83 16.49
C HIS A 190 4.93 11.15 15.54
N GLU A 191 5.15 12.19 14.74
CA GLU A 191 4.15 12.69 13.82
C GLU A 191 3.80 11.62 12.77
N TRP A 192 2.49 11.38 12.64
CA TRP A 192 1.85 10.59 11.60
C TRP A 192 0.45 11.19 11.38
N ALA A 193 -0.29 10.73 10.38
CA ALA A 193 -1.57 11.36 10.01
C ALA A 193 -2.66 11.29 11.09
N GLY A 194 -2.54 10.40 12.09
CA GLY A 194 -3.56 10.17 13.12
C GLY A 194 -4.91 9.72 12.52
N ARG A 195 -4.85 9.16 11.30
CA ARG A 195 -5.99 8.78 10.48
C ARG A 195 -5.61 7.64 9.55
N VAL A 196 -6.59 6.83 9.17
CA VAL A 196 -6.39 5.66 8.31
C VAL A 196 -7.45 5.59 7.22
N VAL A 197 -7.03 5.18 6.01
CA VAL A 197 -7.94 4.87 4.91
C VAL A 197 -7.97 3.36 4.74
N VAL A 198 -9.17 2.79 4.78
CA VAL A 198 -9.40 1.35 4.62
C VAL A 198 -10.21 1.09 3.36
N GLU A 199 -9.74 0.20 2.51
CA GLU A 199 -10.43 -0.25 1.30
C GLU A 199 -10.97 -1.66 1.51
N VAL A 200 -12.25 -1.87 1.18
CA VAL A 200 -12.94 -3.15 1.35
C VAL A 200 -13.53 -3.58 0.00
N PRO A 201 -12.74 -4.29 -0.83
CA PRO A 201 -13.21 -4.82 -2.10
C PRO A 201 -14.25 -5.94 -1.90
N ALA A 202 -14.90 -6.37 -2.98
CA ALA A 202 -15.98 -7.37 -2.92
C ALA A 202 -15.49 -8.81 -2.66
N SER A 203 -14.22 -9.12 -2.91
CA SER A 203 -13.65 -10.47 -2.76
C SER A 203 -12.12 -10.44 -2.68
N LEU A 204 -11.50 -11.58 -2.30
CA LEU A 204 -10.05 -11.77 -2.36
C LEU A 204 -9.47 -11.51 -3.77
N GLY A 205 -10.14 -11.98 -4.82
CA GLY A 205 -9.70 -11.73 -6.20
C GLY A 205 -9.65 -10.24 -6.56
N ARG A 206 -10.61 -9.47 -6.04
CA ARG A 206 -10.66 -8.01 -6.21
C ARG A 206 -9.62 -7.29 -5.37
N MET A 207 -9.34 -7.75 -4.16
CA MET A 207 -8.19 -7.28 -3.37
C MET A 207 -6.88 -7.48 -4.11
N ALA A 208 -6.65 -8.68 -4.65
CA ALA A 208 -5.42 -9.01 -5.36
C ALA A 208 -5.20 -8.11 -6.59
N ALA A 209 -6.29 -7.73 -7.28
CA ALA A 209 -6.23 -6.81 -8.39
C ALA A 209 -5.81 -5.38 -7.99
N LEU A 210 -6.27 -4.87 -6.83
CA LEU A 210 -5.80 -3.59 -6.27
C LEU A 210 -4.29 -3.62 -5.96
N LEU A 211 -3.79 -4.79 -5.54
CA LEU A 211 -2.38 -5.02 -5.23
C LEU A 211 -1.53 -5.37 -6.46
N GLY A 212 -2.13 -5.50 -7.64
CA GLY A 212 -1.44 -5.90 -8.86
C GLY A 212 -0.82 -7.31 -8.77
N ALA A 213 -1.44 -8.22 -8.01
CA ALA A 213 -0.88 -9.52 -7.66
C ALA A 213 -1.92 -10.66 -7.77
N SER A 214 -1.45 -11.90 -7.61
CA SER A 214 -2.33 -13.09 -7.64
C SER A 214 -3.05 -13.28 -6.31
N ALA A 215 -4.31 -13.73 -6.37
CA ALA A 215 -5.14 -14.01 -5.21
C ALA A 215 -4.55 -15.10 -4.29
N ASP A 216 -3.82 -16.06 -4.85
CA ASP A 216 -3.22 -17.16 -4.07
C ASP A 216 -2.19 -16.66 -3.05
N GLY A 217 -1.49 -15.56 -3.36
CA GLY A 217 -0.51 -14.96 -2.45
C GLY A 217 -1.12 -14.33 -1.20
N TYR A 218 -2.43 -14.08 -1.19
CA TYR A 218 -3.13 -13.40 -0.09
C TYR A 218 -4.20 -14.27 0.60
N ARG A 219 -4.29 -15.55 0.24
CA ARG A 219 -5.22 -16.47 0.91
C ARG A 219 -4.86 -16.59 2.39
N GLY A 220 -5.83 -16.35 3.27
CA GLY A 220 -5.64 -16.38 4.72
C GLY A 220 -5.09 -15.08 5.33
N ILE A 221 -4.65 -14.13 4.51
CA ILE A 221 -4.24 -12.80 4.98
C ILE A 221 -5.48 -11.92 5.08
N ALA A 222 -5.75 -11.37 6.26
CA ALA A 222 -6.99 -10.65 6.54
C ALA A 222 -6.98 -9.18 6.09
N ALA A 223 -5.81 -8.55 6.04
CA ALA A 223 -5.61 -7.22 5.50
C ALA A 223 -4.14 -7.01 5.10
N VAL A 224 -3.87 -5.98 4.29
CA VAL A 224 -2.52 -5.57 3.90
C VAL A 224 -2.45 -4.05 3.80
N THR A 225 -1.36 -3.44 4.24
CA THR A 225 -1.08 -2.02 4.05
C THR A 225 -0.26 -1.79 2.79
N THR A 226 -0.81 -1.10 1.79
CA THR A 226 -0.06 -0.69 0.60
C THR A 226 0.94 0.40 0.96
N GLY A 227 2.09 0.40 0.28
CA GLY A 227 3.14 1.39 0.52
C GLY A 227 4.35 0.78 1.25
N GLU A 228 4.30 -0.49 1.65
CA GLU A 228 5.43 -1.21 2.22
C GLU A 228 6.50 -1.55 1.16
N VAL A 229 7.58 -0.75 1.16
CA VAL A 229 8.88 -0.95 0.47
C VAL A 229 8.81 -1.25 -1.04
N GLY A 230 9.02 -0.22 -1.88
CA GLY A 230 9.30 -0.42 -3.31
C GLY A 230 8.98 0.71 -4.28
N GLY A 231 8.35 1.81 -3.84
CA GLY A 231 8.09 2.96 -4.72
C GLY A 231 9.33 3.83 -4.92
N VAL A 232 9.89 3.84 -6.13
CA VAL A 232 10.93 4.81 -6.52
C VAL A 232 10.30 6.20 -6.64
N GLY A 233 10.64 7.09 -5.72
CA GLY A 233 10.24 8.51 -5.71
C GLY A 233 10.55 9.17 -4.36
N ASP A 234 10.82 10.49 -4.38
CA ASP A 234 11.27 11.27 -3.20
C ASP A 234 10.25 11.41 -2.06
N ALA A 235 9.02 10.91 -2.24
CA ALA A 235 7.98 10.95 -1.22
C ALA A 235 7.29 9.59 -1.10
N THR A 236 7.10 9.12 0.14
CA THR A 236 6.32 7.91 0.42
C THR A 236 4.86 8.14 0.02
N PRO A 237 4.29 7.32 -0.89
CA PRO A 237 2.89 7.44 -1.28
C PRO A 237 1.95 7.32 -0.07
N ALA A 238 0.73 7.83 -0.18
CA ALA A 238 -0.28 7.58 0.86
C ALA A 238 -0.62 6.08 0.96
N ASP A 239 -0.72 5.60 2.19
CA ASP A 239 -1.01 4.20 2.48
C ASP A 239 -2.53 3.90 2.35
N ARG A 240 -2.84 2.64 2.06
CA ARG A 240 -4.20 2.07 2.09
C ARG A 240 -4.14 0.77 2.85
N VAL A 241 -5.03 0.62 3.83
CA VAL A 241 -5.27 -0.69 4.44
C VAL A 241 -6.32 -1.40 3.59
N ILE A 242 -5.94 -2.44 2.86
CA ILE A 242 -6.88 -3.21 2.02
C ILE A 242 -7.28 -4.47 2.77
N VAL A 243 -8.58 -4.61 3.04
CA VAL A 243 -9.13 -5.76 3.76
C VAL A 243 -9.43 -6.90 2.79
N ASN A 244 -9.04 -8.12 3.16
CA ASN A 244 -9.53 -9.32 2.52
C ASN A 244 -10.90 -9.67 3.12
N PRO A 245 -12.03 -9.45 2.42
CA PRO A 245 -13.34 -9.71 3.01
C PRO A 245 -13.53 -11.18 3.40
N ASP A 246 -12.91 -12.11 2.66
CA ASP A 246 -13.09 -13.55 2.84
C ASP A 246 -12.44 -14.05 4.13
N ALA A 247 -11.24 -13.56 4.44
CA ALA A 247 -10.52 -13.88 5.67
C ALA A 247 -10.97 -13.01 6.86
N TYR A 248 -11.31 -11.74 6.63
CA TYR A 248 -11.70 -10.83 7.70
C TYR A 248 -13.06 -11.17 8.33
N GLN A 249 -14.00 -11.69 7.54
CA GLN A 249 -15.33 -12.06 8.04
C GLN A 249 -15.30 -13.26 8.99
N VAL A 250 -14.33 -14.18 8.83
CA VAL A 250 -14.22 -15.37 9.70
C VAL A 250 -13.54 -15.06 11.04
N LEU A 251 -12.88 -13.91 11.16
CA LEU A 251 -12.29 -13.46 12.42
C LEU A 251 -13.39 -13.08 13.42
N GLY A 252 -13.21 -13.48 14.68
CA GLY A 252 -13.94 -12.87 15.80
C GLY A 252 -13.47 -11.45 16.09
N ASP A 253 -14.19 -10.73 16.95
CA ASP A 253 -13.94 -9.31 17.25
C ASP A 253 -12.51 -9.00 17.71
N PHE A 254 -11.91 -9.93 18.46
CA PHE A 254 -10.51 -9.83 18.87
C PHE A 254 -9.57 -9.86 17.66
N GLY A 255 -9.72 -10.86 16.77
CA GLY A 255 -8.87 -10.99 15.58
C GLY A 255 -9.01 -9.79 14.64
N ARG A 256 -10.24 -9.32 14.41
CA ARG A 256 -10.51 -8.11 13.62
C ARG A 256 -9.82 -6.88 14.18
N ARG A 257 -9.83 -6.72 15.51
CA ARG A 257 -9.14 -5.61 16.20
C ARG A 257 -7.63 -5.73 16.06
N VAL A 258 -7.06 -6.92 16.28
CA VAL A 258 -5.63 -7.17 16.15
C VAL A 258 -5.17 -6.81 14.73
N VAL A 259 -5.81 -7.38 13.71
CA VAL A 259 -5.45 -7.14 12.30
C VAL A 259 -5.50 -5.66 11.95
N ILE A 260 -6.62 -4.97 12.19
CA ILE A 260 -6.70 -3.53 11.83
C ILE A 260 -5.72 -2.67 12.63
N THR A 261 -5.44 -3.03 13.89
CA THR A 261 -4.46 -2.31 14.71
C THR A 261 -3.03 -2.56 14.23
N HIS A 262 -2.73 -3.78 13.80
CA HIS A 262 -1.48 -4.15 13.13
C HIS A 262 -1.29 -3.32 11.86
N GLU A 263 -2.26 -3.32 10.93
CA GLU A 263 -2.18 -2.53 9.69
C GLU A 263 -2.04 -1.02 9.96
N THR A 264 -2.76 -0.51 10.96
CA THR A 264 -2.64 0.90 11.38
C THR A 264 -1.24 1.21 11.90
N ALA A 265 -0.53 0.23 12.48
CA ALA A 265 0.86 0.41 12.90
C ALA A 265 1.78 0.64 11.70
N HIS A 266 1.63 -0.08 10.58
CA HIS A 266 2.41 0.17 9.36
C HIS A 266 2.18 1.60 8.83
N VAL A 267 0.93 2.08 8.84
CA VAL A 267 0.60 3.47 8.47
C VAL A 267 1.29 4.47 9.40
N ALA A 268 1.25 4.24 10.72
CA ALA A 268 1.86 5.14 11.70
C ALA A 268 3.39 5.18 11.61
N THR A 269 4.02 4.05 11.29
CA THR A 269 5.49 3.92 11.29
C THR A 269 6.13 4.08 9.92
N ARG A 270 5.35 4.24 8.84
CA ARG A 270 5.81 4.30 7.43
C ARG A 270 7.01 5.23 7.18
N THR A 271 7.04 6.41 7.80
CA THR A 271 8.15 7.39 7.63
C THR A 271 9.40 7.04 8.45
N ALA A 272 9.30 6.04 9.32
CA ALA A 272 10.39 5.53 10.15
C ALA A 272 10.95 4.19 9.69
N THR A 273 10.42 3.61 8.60
CA THR A 273 10.93 2.38 7.99
C THR A 273 11.57 2.63 6.63
N SER A 274 12.57 1.82 6.30
CA SER A 274 13.23 1.81 4.99
C SER A 274 13.66 0.39 4.65
N ALA A 275 14.38 0.18 3.53
CA ALA A 275 14.93 -1.12 3.17
C ALA A 275 15.89 -1.70 4.25
N SER A 276 16.38 -0.85 5.16
CA SER A 276 17.20 -1.29 6.30
C SER A 276 16.39 -1.94 7.43
N THR A 277 15.06 -1.77 7.47
CA THR A 277 14.19 -2.37 8.49
C THR A 277 13.92 -3.85 8.16
N PRO A 278 14.29 -4.81 9.03
CA PRO A 278 13.94 -6.21 8.89
C PRO A 278 12.45 -6.47 9.07
N LEU A 279 11.93 -7.49 8.38
CA LEU A 279 10.53 -7.89 8.51
C LEU A 279 10.21 -8.35 9.94
N TRP A 280 11.12 -9.08 10.60
CA TRP A 280 10.88 -9.47 12.01
C TRP A 280 10.64 -8.27 12.94
N LEU A 281 11.24 -7.11 12.62
CA LEU A 281 11.07 -5.88 13.40
C LEU A 281 9.85 -5.09 12.94
N SER A 282 9.60 -5.01 11.62
CA SER A 282 8.40 -4.36 11.06
C SER A 282 7.12 -5.06 11.55
N GLU A 283 7.00 -6.35 11.24
CA GLU A 283 5.86 -7.19 11.60
C GLU A 283 5.77 -7.38 13.12
N GLY A 284 6.91 -7.62 13.78
CA GLY A 284 6.94 -7.80 15.22
C GLY A 284 6.46 -6.58 16.00
N PHE A 285 6.75 -5.36 15.52
CA PHE A 285 6.24 -4.14 16.12
C PHE A 285 4.73 -4.00 15.89
N ALA A 286 4.26 -4.26 14.67
CA ALA A 286 2.85 -4.19 14.31
C ALA A 286 2.01 -5.21 15.12
N ASP A 287 2.48 -6.44 15.24
CA ASP A 287 1.87 -7.46 16.11
C ASP A 287 1.94 -7.09 17.59
N TRP A 288 3.07 -6.56 18.04
CA TRP A 288 3.19 -6.13 19.44
C TRP A 288 2.15 -5.07 19.77
N VAL A 289 1.90 -4.11 18.87
CA VAL A 289 0.84 -3.11 18.99
C VAL A 289 -0.56 -3.73 18.90
N GLY A 290 -0.79 -4.64 17.94
CA GLY A 290 -2.07 -5.33 17.76
C GLY A 290 -2.50 -6.16 18.96
N TYR A 291 -1.56 -6.86 19.59
CA TYR A 291 -1.80 -7.73 20.74
C TYR A 291 -1.73 -7.04 22.11
N ARG A 292 -1.65 -5.69 22.18
CA ARG A 292 -1.63 -4.96 23.46
C ARG A 292 -2.91 -5.08 24.28
N THR A 293 -4.01 -5.55 23.68
CA THR A 293 -5.28 -5.71 24.40
C THR A 293 -5.15 -6.88 25.39
N PRO A 294 -5.35 -6.66 26.71
CA PRO A 294 -5.27 -7.73 27.70
C PRO A 294 -6.25 -8.86 27.43
N GLY A 295 -5.94 -10.07 27.90
CA GLY A 295 -6.86 -11.21 27.89
C GLY A 295 -6.39 -12.44 27.14
N ARG A 296 -5.16 -12.45 26.61
CA ARG A 296 -4.51 -13.66 26.07
C ARG A 296 -3.11 -13.83 26.63
N THR A 297 -2.76 -15.06 26.94
CA THR A 297 -1.41 -15.43 27.33
C THR A 297 -0.50 -15.52 26.09
N PRO A 298 0.83 -15.52 26.27
CA PRO A 298 1.75 -15.66 25.16
C PRO A 298 1.55 -16.93 24.36
N ARG A 299 1.27 -18.06 25.02
CA ARG A 299 0.96 -19.33 24.34
C ARG A 299 -0.33 -19.27 23.50
N GLN A 300 -1.28 -18.42 23.87
CA GLN A 300 -2.52 -18.22 23.09
C GLN A 300 -2.34 -17.25 21.91
N ILE A 301 -1.30 -16.42 21.93
CA ILE A 301 -0.95 -15.49 20.85
C ILE A 301 0.03 -16.14 19.88
N ALA A 302 0.95 -16.96 20.39
CA ALA A 302 1.99 -17.65 19.63
C ALA A 302 1.88 -19.18 19.75
N PRO A 303 0.76 -19.79 19.32
CA PRO A 303 0.56 -21.23 19.43
C PRO A 303 1.60 -22.04 18.66
N GLU A 304 1.97 -21.64 17.44
CA GLU A 304 2.81 -22.51 16.59
C GLU A 304 4.27 -22.54 17.05
N LEU A 305 4.74 -21.42 17.60
CA LEU A 305 6.02 -21.34 18.26
C LEU A 305 5.99 -22.03 19.62
N ALA A 306 4.88 -21.98 20.36
CA ALA A 306 4.74 -22.71 21.62
C ALA A 306 4.79 -24.22 21.43
N ASP A 307 4.15 -24.72 20.38
CA ASP A 307 4.19 -26.14 20.00
C ASP A 307 5.59 -26.55 19.56
N ALA A 308 6.28 -25.71 18.77
CA ALA A 308 7.67 -25.94 18.39
C ALA A 308 8.61 -25.98 19.61
N VAL A 309 8.47 -25.05 20.56
CA VAL A 309 9.26 -25.01 21.79
C VAL A 309 9.01 -26.25 22.65
N THR A 310 7.74 -26.65 22.79
CA THR A 310 7.35 -27.85 23.55
C THR A 310 7.93 -29.12 22.92
N ALA A 311 8.03 -29.16 21.58
CA ALA A 311 8.67 -30.24 20.84
C ALA A 311 10.22 -30.20 20.87
N GLY A 312 10.83 -29.27 21.60
CA GLY A 312 12.29 -29.13 21.72
C GLY A 312 12.95 -28.32 20.60
N HIS A 313 12.17 -27.68 19.73
CA HIS A 313 12.65 -26.89 18.59
C HIS A 313 12.72 -25.39 18.93
N LEU A 314 13.52 -25.04 19.95
CA LEU A 314 13.75 -23.63 20.30
C LEU A 314 14.51 -22.92 19.17
N PRO A 315 14.05 -21.75 18.67
CA PRO A 315 14.74 -21.02 17.61
C PRO A 315 16.19 -20.68 17.97
N THR A 316 17.07 -20.72 16.97
CA THR A 316 18.50 -20.46 17.17
C THR A 316 18.93 -19.02 16.87
N ALA A 317 18.15 -18.32 16.03
CA ALA A 317 18.33 -16.94 15.63
C ALA A 317 16.97 -16.28 15.37
N LEU A 318 16.95 -14.95 15.26
CA LEU A 318 15.76 -14.22 14.82
C LEU A 318 15.37 -14.60 13.39
N PRO A 319 14.07 -14.50 13.02
CA PRO A 319 13.61 -14.75 11.67
C PRO A 319 14.30 -13.88 10.62
N ARG A 320 14.57 -14.47 9.45
CA ARG A 320 15.05 -13.77 8.26
C ARG A 320 13.86 -13.31 7.43
N ASP A 321 14.08 -12.35 6.54
CA ASP A 321 12.99 -11.83 5.68
C ASP A 321 12.36 -12.94 4.81
N ASP A 322 13.14 -13.94 4.38
CA ASP A 322 12.63 -15.09 3.63
C ASP A 322 11.62 -15.95 4.42
N ASP A 323 11.65 -15.89 5.76
CA ASP A 323 10.68 -16.59 6.61
C ASP A 323 9.29 -15.94 6.56
N PHE A 324 9.18 -14.70 6.07
CA PHE A 324 7.92 -13.96 5.91
C PHE A 324 7.31 -14.10 4.52
N ARG A 325 7.92 -14.90 3.64
CA ARG A 325 7.45 -15.03 2.26
C ARG A 325 6.09 -15.72 2.19
N PHE A 326 5.10 -15.01 1.64
CA PHE A 326 3.78 -15.56 1.35
C PHE A 326 3.82 -16.72 0.34
N GLY A 327 2.94 -17.71 0.53
CA GLY A 327 2.90 -18.93 -0.29
C GLY A 327 3.97 -19.98 0.08
N SER A 328 4.72 -19.76 1.16
CA SER A 328 5.58 -20.79 1.79
C SER A 328 4.78 -21.63 2.81
N ASP A 329 5.47 -22.50 3.56
CA ASP A 329 4.91 -23.27 4.67
C ASP A 329 4.15 -22.34 5.66
N PRO A 330 2.82 -22.45 5.80
CA PRO A 330 2.02 -21.59 6.67
C PRO A 330 2.51 -21.59 8.12
N ASP A 331 2.98 -22.73 8.63
CA ASP A 331 3.43 -22.83 10.01
C ASP A 331 4.77 -22.11 10.20
N ARG A 332 5.64 -22.13 9.18
CA ARG A 332 6.89 -21.36 9.20
C ARG A 332 6.61 -19.86 9.20
N LEU A 333 5.63 -19.43 8.40
CA LEU A 333 5.21 -18.03 8.35
C LEU A 333 4.66 -17.60 9.73
N SER A 334 3.69 -18.34 10.29
CA SER A 334 3.13 -18.04 11.61
C SER A 334 4.22 -17.95 12.68
N ARG A 335 5.14 -18.92 12.74
CA ARG A 335 6.27 -18.88 13.68
C ARG A 335 7.17 -17.66 13.48
N ALA A 336 7.35 -17.16 12.26
CA ALA A 336 8.19 -15.98 12.01
C ALA A 336 7.57 -14.70 12.61
N TYR A 337 6.26 -14.51 12.42
CA TYR A 337 5.50 -13.43 13.06
C TYR A 337 5.54 -13.54 14.58
N GLU A 338 5.25 -14.71 15.13
CA GLU A 338 5.26 -14.96 16.58
C GLU A 338 6.63 -14.73 17.22
N GLN A 339 7.71 -15.10 16.53
CA GLN A 339 9.09 -14.83 16.94
C GLN A 339 9.40 -13.32 16.96
N GLY A 340 8.99 -12.59 15.91
CA GLY A 340 9.14 -11.13 15.82
C GLY A 340 8.33 -10.39 16.90
N TRP A 341 7.10 -10.84 17.14
CA TRP A 341 6.24 -10.36 18.22
C TRP A 341 6.91 -10.54 19.58
N LEU A 342 7.43 -11.73 19.91
CA LEU A 342 8.14 -11.96 21.17
C LEU A 342 9.43 -11.16 21.29
N ALA A 343 10.14 -10.89 20.18
CA ALA A 343 11.31 -10.01 20.21
C ALA A 343 10.92 -8.57 20.58
N CYS A 344 9.86 -8.02 19.98
CA CYS A 344 9.38 -6.69 20.30
C CYS A 344 8.78 -6.61 21.70
N ARG A 345 8.03 -7.64 22.12
CA ARG A 345 7.50 -7.77 23.49
C ARG A 345 8.61 -7.84 24.53
N LEU A 346 9.69 -8.59 24.28
CA LEU A 346 10.88 -8.61 25.13
C LEU A 346 11.47 -7.20 25.25
N ILE A 347 11.65 -6.50 24.13
CA ILE A 347 12.25 -5.17 24.15
C ILE A 347 11.41 -4.21 25.00
N ALA A 348 10.10 -4.19 24.75
CA ALA A 348 9.16 -3.35 25.50
C ALA A 348 9.11 -3.72 26.99
N GLY A 349 9.14 -5.01 27.33
CA GLY A 349 9.09 -5.48 28.71
C GLY A 349 10.37 -5.22 29.51
N ALA A 350 11.54 -5.41 28.90
CA ALA A 350 12.82 -5.30 29.60
C ALA A 350 13.40 -3.87 29.60
N TRP A 351 13.13 -3.07 28.57
CA TRP A 351 13.69 -1.70 28.45
C TRP A 351 12.62 -0.60 28.31
N GLY A 352 11.35 -0.96 28.23
CA GLY A 352 10.24 -0.02 28.06
C GLY A 352 9.89 0.29 26.60
N GLU A 353 8.66 0.73 26.39
CA GLU A 353 8.08 1.01 25.06
C GLU A 353 8.85 2.07 24.28
N LYS A 354 9.32 3.12 24.98
CA LYS A 354 10.13 4.19 24.37
C LYS A 354 11.41 3.63 23.73
N LYS A 355 12.05 2.66 24.37
CA LYS A 355 13.27 2.04 23.84
C LYS A 355 13.01 1.14 22.65
N LEU A 356 11.84 0.48 22.58
CA LEU A 356 11.40 -0.23 21.38
C LEU A 356 11.23 0.75 20.20
N VAL A 357 10.56 1.88 20.41
CA VAL A 357 10.40 2.92 19.38
C VAL A 357 11.77 3.47 18.95
N ASP A 358 12.64 3.81 19.89
CA ASP A 358 13.99 4.31 19.59
C ASP A 358 14.81 3.31 18.77
N PHE A 359 14.71 2.02 19.11
CA PHE A 359 15.35 0.94 18.36
C PHE A 359 14.79 0.82 16.94
N TYR A 360 13.46 0.73 16.81
CA TYR A 360 12.76 0.66 15.53
C TYR A 360 13.19 1.78 14.57
N ARG A 361 13.19 3.02 15.06
CA ARG A 361 13.60 4.20 14.29
C ARG A 361 15.09 4.23 13.99
N THR A 362 15.93 3.77 14.91
CA THR A 362 17.39 3.74 14.70
C THR A 362 17.73 2.76 13.57
N VAL A 363 17.07 1.60 13.53
CA VAL A 363 17.21 0.65 12.43
C VAL A 363 16.72 1.29 11.13
N GLY A 364 15.50 1.81 11.08
CA GLY A 364 14.94 2.32 9.81
C GLY A 364 15.62 3.57 9.24
N ARG A 365 16.42 4.29 10.03
CA ARG A 365 17.28 5.40 9.55
C ARG A 365 18.63 4.95 8.99
N ALA A 366 18.98 3.67 9.09
CA ALA A 366 20.25 3.18 8.55
C ALA A 366 20.25 3.29 7.02
N HIS A 367 21.41 3.63 6.45
CA HIS A 367 21.58 3.79 5.00
C HIS A 367 21.48 2.46 4.25
N GLU A 368 21.96 1.38 4.87
CA GLU A 368 21.94 0.04 4.30
C GLU A 368 21.43 -0.97 5.31
N ARG A 369 20.97 -2.13 4.81
CA ARG A 369 20.45 -3.21 5.65
C ARG A 369 21.55 -3.89 6.47
N SER A 370 22.74 -4.05 5.88
CA SER A 370 23.85 -4.73 6.53
C SER A 370 24.25 -3.97 7.80
N GLY A 371 24.35 -4.67 8.93
CA GLY A 371 24.74 -4.07 10.20
C GLY A 371 23.74 -3.09 10.86
N ALA A 372 22.59 -2.79 10.23
CA ALA A 372 21.62 -1.82 10.77
C ALA A 372 21.11 -2.22 12.16
N VAL A 373 20.67 -3.48 12.31
CA VAL A 373 20.21 -4.05 13.58
C VAL A 373 21.33 -4.10 14.61
N GLU A 374 22.52 -4.54 14.22
CA GLU A 374 23.67 -4.67 15.12
C GLU A 374 24.10 -3.31 15.69
N SER A 375 24.19 -2.30 14.81
CA SER A 375 24.48 -0.92 15.20
C SER A 375 23.41 -0.35 16.14
N ALA A 376 22.13 -0.59 15.83
CA ALA A 376 21.03 -0.15 16.66
C ALA A 376 20.99 -0.85 18.03
N LEU A 377 21.27 -2.16 18.10
CA LEU A 377 21.35 -2.92 19.35
C LEU A 377 22.46 -2.36 20.25
N ARG A 378 23.65 -2.12 19.69
CA ARG A 378 24.75 -1.48 20.43
C ARG A 378 24.38 -0.09 20.91
N LYS A 379 23.81 0.74 20.03
CA LYS A 379 23.50 2.15 20.34
C LYS A 379 22.40 2.31 21.38
N VAL A 380 21.34 1.50 21.30
CA VAL A 380 20.13 1.69 22.12
C VAL A 380 20.20 0.91 23.43
N PHE A 381 20.79 -0.29 23.40
CA PHE A 381 20.82 -1.23 24.53
C PHE A 381 22.22 -1.58 25.03
N GLY A 382 23.28 -1.22 24.30
CA GLY A 382 24.64 -1.64 24.64
C GLY A 382 24.89 -3.14 24.45
N LEU A 383 24.13 -3.78 23.55
CA LEU A 383 24.22 -5.23 23.31
C LEU A 383 24.79 -5.55 21.93
N SER A 384 25.55 -6.63 21.86
CA SER A 384 25.81 -7.33 20.60
C SER A 384 24.57 -8.11 20.13
N THR A 385 24.53 -8.44 18.84
CA THR A 385 23.49 -9.31 18.27
C THR A 385 23.42 -10.66 18.97
N GLY A 386 24.57 -11.23 19.34
CA GLY A 386 24.65 -12.51 20.05
C GLY A 386 24.04 -12.46 21.45
N GLU A 387 24.34 -11.41 22.22
CA GLU A 387 23.75 -11.21 23.55
C GLU A 387 22.24 -10.99 23.49
N PHE A 388 21.76 -10.17 22.53
CA PHE A 388 20.32 -9.97 22.34
C PHE A 388 19.63 -11.29 21.96
N THR A 389 20.18 -12.03 21.00
CA THR A 389 19.63 -13.32 20.57
C THR A 389 19.58 -14.32 21.71
N ALA A 390 20.63 -14.40 22.54
CA ALA A 390 20.64 -15.29 23.70
C ALA A 390 19.57 -14.93 24.73
N ARG A 391 19.35 -13.64 24.99
CA ARG A 391 18.28 -13.17 25.89
C ARG A 391 16.90 -13.45 25.31
N TRP A 392 16.70 -13.17 24.03
CA TRP A 392 15.46 -13.47 23.31
C TRP A 392 15.13 -14.96 23.35
N ARG A 393 16.09 -15.85 23.09
CA ARG A 393 15.88 -17.31 23.19
C ARG A 393 15.47 -17.76 24.59
N LYS A 394 16.11 -17.23 25.64
CA LYS A 394 15.72 -17.51 27.03
C LYS A 394 14.30 -17.02 27.33
N TYR A 395 13.94 -15.85 26.80
CA TYR A 395 12.60 -15.29 26.93
C TYR A 395 11.54 -16.13 26.22
N VAL A 396 11.80 -16.56 24.98
CA VAL A 396 10.91 -17.46 24.22
C VAL A 396 10.67 -18.76 25.00
N ALA A 397 11.72 -19.39 25.53
CA ALA A 397 11.57 -20.58 26.37
C ALA A 397 10.71 -20.29 27.60
N ALA A 398 11.03 -19.24 28.37
CA ALA A 398 10.31 -18.92 29.61
C ALA A 398 8.82 -18.60 29.40
N GLU A 399 8.45 -17.99 28.27
CA GLU A 399 7.06 -17.60 28.00
C GLU A 399 6.24 -18.71 27.36
N LEU A 400 6.89 -19.67 26.67
CA LEU A 400 6.23 -20.67 25.81
C LEU A 400 6.55 -22.14 26.14
N GLY A 401 7.32 -22.45 27.18
CA GLY A 401 7.70 -23.82 27.52
C GLY A 401 8.37 -23.94 28.87
#